data_AF-A0A832J081-F1
#
_entry.id   AF-A0A832J081-F1
#
_cell.length_a   1.000
_cell.length_b   1.000
_cell.length_c   1.000
_cell.angle_alpha   90.00
_cell.angle_beta   90.00
_cell.angle_gamma   90.00
#
_symmetry.space_group_name_H-M   'P 1'
#
loop_
_entity.id
_entity.type
_entity.pdbx_description
1 polymer ?
#
loop_
_entity_poly.entity_id
_entity_poly.type
_entity_poly.pdbx_seq_one_letter_code
_entity_poly.pdbx_strand_id
1 'polypeptide(L)'
;MRFFVAVLTLLLGLTSAQAEIAGQNDPRFKAALAQWLEGDDDLAALTALSELAKADNRAAQVFLGRLDFMRHTHSHITGSLGRKKRNALLRAQGGLSGTTWLKIASANTPLAAELLKANKVRERLNALGPLLQFNENATAFRVLTETAYDVHGEDIPQMLKTLEDSSLPAHVHFFTAHFKTLYALENETIQMSEAIAFMNSKHSEQDAFMWTKYTWVDLVNGEITASEIDPYLVDNKAFIPLQKLCTESCGSDIPKCMRALNGTPVEGLLWLTISSPTETILSTVDYRQSRRVVPDLKRLLRATIFHPDWLKRYDQCAYQAVFAE
;
A
#
# COMPACT_ATOMS: atom_id res chain seq x y z
N MET A 1 -12.96 60.77 7.81
CA MET A 1 -12.97 59.50 7.06
C MET A 1 -11.66 58.79 7.35
N ARG A 2 -11.68 57.75 8.18
CA ARG A 2 -10.48 57.06 8.70
C ARG A 2 -10.20 55.80 7.87
N PHE A 3 -8.93 55.64 7.56
CA PHE A 3 -8.27 54.54 6.86
C PHE A 3 -8.73 53.15 7.34
N PHE A 4 -9.33 52.36 6.44
CA PHE A 4 -9.38 50.90 6.57
C PHE A 4 -8.28 50.34 5.66
N VAL A 5 -7.09 50.16 6.23
CA VAL A 5 -6.00 49.42 5.59
C VAL A 5 -6.39 47.95 5.62
N ALA A 6 -6.77 47.42 4.48
CA ALA A 6 -6.98 46.00 4.25
C ALA A 6 -5.62 45.28 4.39
N VAL A 7 -5.38 44.71 5.57
CA VAL A 7 -4.30 43.73 5.78
C VAL A 7 -4.79 42.41 5.17
N LEU A 8 -4.69 42.31 3.85
CA LEU A 8 -4.80 41.06 3.11
C LEU A 8 -3.49 40.30 3.35
N THR A 9 -3.41 39.62 4.49
CA THR A 9 -2.29 38.74 4.81
C THR A 9 -2.25 37.64 3.75
N LEU A 10 -1.28 37.73 2.83
CA LEU A 10 -0.90 36.65 1.91
C LEU A 10 -0.55 35.42 2.76
N LEU A 11 -1.54 34.59 3.06
CA LEU A 11 -1.34 33.17 3.33
C LEU A 11 -0.97 32.53 1.99
N LEU A 12 0.23 32.84 1.49
CA LEU A 12 0.90 32.00 0.52
C LEU A 12 1.08 30.66 1.23
N GLY A 13 0.19 29.72 0.92
CA GLY A 13 0.31 28.35 1.37
C GLY A 13 1.72 27.88 1.03
N LEU A 14 2.53 27.69 2.06
CA LEU A 14 3.73 26.89 1.97
C LEU A 14 3.25 25.45 1.76
N THR A 15 2.80 25.15 0.55
CA THR A 15 2.78 23.79 0.06
C THR A 15 4.22 23.35 0.14
N SER A 16 4.53 22.53 1.14
CA SER A 16 5.82 21.87 1.23
C SER A 16 5.96 21.08 -0.07
N ALA A 17 6.68 21.66 -1.02
CA ALA A 17 6.93 21.02 -2.31
C ALA A 17 7.82 19.83 -1.97
N GLN A 18 7.20 18.66 -1.93
CA GLN A 18 7.94 17.44 -1.70
C GLN A 18 9.03 17.34 -2.76
N ALA A 19 10.28 17.18 -2.30
CA ALA A 19 11.42 17.21 -3.19
C ALA A 19 11.28 16.12 -4.27
N GLU A 20 11.23 16.54 -5.52
CA GLU A 20 11.17 15.64 -6.67
C GLU A 20 12.39 14.70 -6.67
N ILE A 21 12.17 13.42 -6.95
CA ILE A 21 13.27 12.46 -7.09
C ILE A 21 13.95 12.71 -8.43
N ALA A 22 15.27 12.88 -8.44
CA ALA A 22 16.02 13.14 -9.67
C ALA A 22 15.71 12.11 -10.77
N GLY A 23 15.34 12.59 -11.96
CA GLY A 23 14.97 11.77 -13.11
C GLY A 23 13.48 11.36 -13.17
N GLN A 24 12.64 11.74 -12.21
CA GLN A 24 11.19 11.50 -12.22
C GLN A 24 10.50 12.18 -13.41
N ASN A 25 10.99 13.36 -13.82
CA ASN A 25 10.51 14.06 -15.01
C ASN A 25 11.19 13.66 -16.33
N ASP A 26 12.14 12.72 -16.34
CA ASP A 26 12.76 12.21 -17.57
C ASP A 26 11.68 11.55 -18.47
N PRO A 27 11.51 12.00 -19.73
CA PRO A 27 10.51 11.43 -20.64
C PRO A 27 10.65 9.91 -20.82
N ARG A 28 11.88 9.38 -20.78
CA ARG A 28 12.14 7.94 -20.88
C ARG A 28 11.63 7.18 -19.66
N PHE A 29 11.79 7.76 -18.47
CA PHE A 29 11.26 7.17 -17.24
C PHE A 29 9.73 7.17 -17.25
N LYS A 30 9.10 8.30 -17.62
CA LYS A 30 7.64 8.38 -17.76
C LYS A 30 7.09 7.38 -18.77
N ALA A 31 7.77 7.21 -19.91
CA ALA A 31 7.38 6.23 -20.92
C ALA A 31 7.48 4.78 -20.38
N ALA A 32 8.58 4.44 -19.68
CA ALA A 32 8.75 3.11 -19.10
C ALA A 32 7.74 2.83 -17.96
N LEU A 33 7.43 3.83 -17.13
CA LEU A 33 6.40 3.73 -16.09
C LEU A 33 5.01 3.55 -16.70
N ALA A 34 4.66 4.34 -17.74
CA ALA A 34 3.40 4.18 -18.45
C ALA A 34 3.27 2.78 -19.07
N GLN A 35 4.33 2.29 -19.73
CA GLN A 35 4.35 0.94 -20.29
C GLN A 35 4.15 -0.14 -19.21
N TRP A 36 4.75 0.04 -18.03
CA TRP A 36 4.55 -0.86 -16.90
C TRP A 36 3.10 -0.85 -16.38
N LEU A 37 2.44 0.33 -16.36
CA LEU A 37 1.04 0.49 -15.96
C LEU A 37 0.03 -0.11 -16.94
N GLU A 38 0.38 -0.20 -18.23
CA GLU A 38 -0.43 -0.91 -19.23
C GLU A 38 -0.43 -2.42 -18.98
N GLY A 39 0.71 -2.98 -18.55
CA GLY A 39 0.85 -4.39 -18.19
C GLY A 39 0.91 -5.37 -19.37
N ASP A 40 0.95 -4.88 -20.61
CA ASP A 40 0.95 -5.70 -21.83
C ASP A 40 2.34 -6.33 -22.13
N ASP A 41 3.44 -5.67 -21.76
CA ASP A 41 4.82 -6.17 -21.92
C ASP A 41 5.71 -5.72 -20.74
N ASP A 42 5.53 -6.32 -19.55
CA ASP A 42 6.35 -5.89 -18.42
C ASP A 42 7.83 -6.28 -18.58
N LEU A 43 8.21 -7.23 -19.44
CA LEU A 43 9.63 -7.53 -19.64
C LEU A 43 10.33 -6.33 -20.29
N ALA A 44 9.72 -5.75 -21.34
CA ALA A 44 10.24 -4.54 -21.96
C ALA A 44 10.21 -3.36 -20.99
N ALA A 45 9.11 -3.15 -20.25
CA ALA A 45 9.01 -2.05 -19.29
C ALA A 45 10.07 -2.15 -18.17
N LEU A 46 10.23 -3.34 -17.57
CA LEU A 46 11.24 -3.58 -16.54
C LEU A 46 12.66 -3.46 -17.09
N THR A 47 12.88 -3.82 -18.37
CA THR A 47 14.18 -3.65 -19.03
C THR A 47 14.50 -2.17 -19.19
N ALA A 48 13.56 -1.36 -19.69
CA ALA A 48 13.73 0.08 -19.84
C ALA A 48 13.98 0.78 -18.49
N LEU A 49 13.22 0.42 -17.45
CA LEU A 49 13.46 0.90 -16.08
C LEU A 49 14.86 0.50 -15.57
N SER A 50 15.32 -0.71 -15.88
CA SER A 50 16.63 -1.22 -15.45
C SER A 50 17.78 -0.48 -16.14
N GLU A 51 17.65 -0.18 -17.43
CA GLU A 51 18.60 0.62 -18.18
C GLU A 51 18.69 2.04 -17.65
N LEU A 52 17.55 2.66 -17.33
CA LEU A 52 17.51 3.98 -16.70
C LEU A 52 18.16 3.97 -15.32
N ALA A 53 17.89 2.96 -14.49
CA ALA A 53 18.51 2.83 -13.18
C ALA A 53 20.04 2.68 -13.27
N LYS A 54 20.55 1.96 -14.28
CA LYS A 54 21.99 1.84 -14.61
C LYS A 54 22.58 3.14 -15.14
N ALA A 55 21.79 3.95 -15.84
CA ALA A 55 22.15 5.30 -16.31
C ALA A 55 21.96 6.39 -15.23
N ASP A 56 21.93 5.99 -13.96
CA ASP A 56 21.79 6.85 -12.78
C ASP A 56 20.48 7.65 -12.65
N ASN A 57 19.41 7.22 -13.31
CA ASN A 57 18.08 7.78 -13.07
C ASN A 57 17.57 7.33 -11.67
N ARG A 58 17.50 8.26 -10.71
CA ARG A 58 17.17 7.95 -9.30
C ARG A 58 15.73 7.53 -9.11
N ALA A 59 14.78 8.12 -9.85
CA ALA A 59 13.39 7.67 -9.83
C ALA A 59 13.28 6.20 -10.27
N ALA A 60 13.99 5.80 -11.33
CA ALA A 60 14.03 4.40 -11.78
C ALA A 60 14.66 3.46 -10.73
N GLN A 61 15.74 3.89 -10.07
CA GLN A 61 16.36 3.13 -8.98
C GLN A 61 15.40 2.95 -7.79
N VAL A 62 14.72 4.01 -7.34
CA VAL A 62 13.75 3.93 -6.25
C VAL A 62 12.59 3.01 -6.63
N PHE A 63 12.00 3.22 -7.81
CA PHE A 63 10.85 2.46 -8.27
C PHE A 63 11.15 0.96 -8.43
N LEU A 64 12.23 0.59 -9.14
CA LEU A 64 12.65 -0.81 -9.26
C LEU A 64 13.03 -1.43 -7.92
N GLY A 65 13.70 -0.66 -7.07
CA GLY A 65 14.05 -1.08 -5.73
C GLY A 65 12.83 -1.46 -4.88
N ARG A 66 11.67 -0.84 -5.13
CA ARG A 66 10.39 -1.19 -4.51
C ARG A 66 9.70 -2.38 -5.15
N LEU A 67 9.70 -2.45 -6.49
CA LEU A 67 9.17 -3.62 -7.20
C LEU A 67 9.83 -4.94 -6.75
N ASP A 68 11.14 -4.93 -6.49
CA ASP A 68 11.88 -6.12 -6.03
C ASP A 68 11.34 -6.73 -4.72
N PHE A 69 10.63 -5.96 -3.89
CA PHE A 69 9.96 -6.47 -2.68
C PHE A 69 8.49 -6.86 -2.92
N MET A 70 7.88 -6.42 -4.02
CA MET A 70 6.48 -6.67 -4.35
C MET A 70 6.36 -7.78 -5.39
N ARG A 71 6.61 -9.04 -4.97
CA ARG A 71 6.72 -10.19 -5.89
C ARG A 71 5.57 -10.33 -6.87
N HIS A 72 4.33 -10.05 -6.44
CA HIS A 72 3.14 -10.14 -7.29
C HIS A 72 3.20 -9.21 -8.52
N THR A 73 4.05 -8.18 -8.52
CA THR A 73 4.21 -7.24 -9.63
C THR A 73 5.15 -7.73 -10.73
N HIS A 74 5.98 -8.76 -10.49
CA HIS A 74 7.02 -9.16 -11.45
C HIS A 74 7.30 -10.67 -11.52
N SER A 75 6.76 -11.48 -10.59
CA SER A 75 7.09 -12.91 -10.49
C SER A 75 6.64 -13.72 -11.71
N HIS A 76 5.57 -13.33 -12.39
CA HIS A 76 5.07 -13.99 -13.60
C HIS A 76 6.06 -13.94 -14.76
N ILE A 77 6.92 -12.92 -14.81
CA ILE A 77 7.97 -12.80 -15.84
C ILE A 77 9.31 -13.28 -15.28
N THR A 78 9.64 -12.88 -14.05
CA THR A 78 10.95 -13.16 -13.47
C THR A 78 11.11 -14.57 -12.91
N GLY A 79 10.00 -15.29 -12.71
CA GLY A 79 9.99 -16.66 -12.20
C GLY A 79 10.60 -17.67 -13.17
N SER A 80 10.46 -17.45 -14.48
CA SER A 80 11.07 -18.28 -15.53
C SER A 80 12.52 -17.88 -15.86
N LEU A 81 12.98 -16.73 -15.36
CA LEU A 81 14.34 -16.25 -15.59
C LEU A 81 15.34 -16.89 -14.63
N GLY A 82 16.48 -17.33 -15.18
CA GLY A 82 17.63 -17.69 -14.36
C GLY A 82 18.10 -16.52 -13.48
N ARG A 83 18.65 -16.83 -12.30
CA ARG A 83 19.08 -15.86 -11.27
C ARG A 83 19.85 -14.66 -11.84
N LYS A 84 20.80 -14.91 -12.76
CA LYS A 84 21.60 -13.86 -13.39
C LYS A 84 20.75 -12.84 -14.17
N LYS A 85 19.79 -13.31 -14.98
CA LYS A 85 18.90 -12.45 -15.77
C LYS A 85 17.94 -11.68 -14.87
N ARG A 86 17.34 -12.34 -13.87
CA ARG A 86 16.48 -11.69 -12.88
C ARG A 86 17.21 -10.58 -12.11
N ASN A 87 18.41 -10.86 -11.61
CA ASN A 87 19.21 -9.86 -10.92
C ASN A 87 19.60 -8.70 -11.83
N ALA A 88 19.97 -8.97 -13.09
CA ALA A 88 20.30 -7.92 -14.05
C ALA A 88 19.11 -6.99 -14.38
N LEU A 89 17.88 -7.46 -14.17
CA LEU A 89 16.64 -6.69 -14.35
C LEU A 89 16.35 -5.83 -13.11
N LEU A 90 16.27 -6.44 -11.93
CA LEU A 90 15.71 -5.79 -10.73
C LEU A 90 16.76 -5.20 -9.76
N ARG A 91 18.05 -5.50 -9.94
CA ARG A 91 19.10 -5.18 -8.95
C ARG A 91 20.35 -4.60 -9.62
N ALA A 92 21.08 -3.78 -8.87
CA ALA A 92 22.41 -3.31 -9.26
C ALA A 92 23.45 -4.43 -9.10
N GLN A 93 24.60 -4.27 -9.76
CA GLN A 93 25.73 -5.18 -9.58
C GLN A 93 26.25 -5.14 -8.13
N GLY A 94 26.65 -6.30 -7.61
CA GLY A 94 27.28 -6.44 -6.28
C GLY A 94 26.83 -7.68 -5.52
N GLY A 95 27.75 -8.37 -4.85
CA GLY A 95 27.47 -9.60 -4.11
C GLY A 95 26.88 -10.75 -4.94
N LEU A 96 26.55 -11.88 -4.29
CA LEU A 96 25.98 -13.05 -4.97
C LEU A 96 24.53 -12.83 -5.44
N SER A 97 23.78 -11.95 -4.77
CA SER A 97 22.37 -11.70 -5.03
C SER A 97 22.07 -10.36 -5.70
N GLY A 98 23.09 -9.59 -6.10
CA GLY A 98 22.89 -8.20 -6.53
C GLY A 98 22.64 -7.26 -5.36
N THR A 99 22.87 -5.97 -5.58
CA THR A 99 22.57 -4.89 -4.63
C THR A 99 21.18 -4.32 -4.94
N THR A 100 20.31 -4.18 -3.94
CA THR A 100 19.01 -3.51 -4.17
C THR A 100 19.23 -2.07 -4.63
N TRP A 101 18.45 -1.60 -5.60
CA TRP A 101 18.54 -0.23 -6.09
C TRP A 101 18.23 0.81 -5.00
N LEU A 102 17.42 0.49 -3.98
CA LEU A 102 17.20 1.37 -2.83
C LEU A 102 18.52 1.71 -2.11
N LYS A 103 19.45 0.76 -2.00
CA LYS A 103 20.77 0.99 -1.38
C LYS A 103 21.67 1.90 -2.23
N ILE A 104 21.51 1.87 -3.55
CA ILE A 104 22.26 2.77 -4.45
C ILE A 104 21.66 4.18 -4.42
N ALA A 105 20.33 4.28 -4.46
CA ALA A 105 19.60 5.55 -4.41
C ALA A 105 19.72 6.25 -3.05
N SER A 106 19.82 5.50 -1.94
CA SER A 106 19.91 6.06 -0.59
C SER A 106 21.13 6.93 -0.33
N ALA A 107 22.14 6.91 -1.22
CA ALA A 107 23.28 7.81 -1.12
C ALA A 107 22.87 9.28 -1.20
N ASN A 108 21.89 9.61 -2.06
CA ASN A 108 21.49 10.99 -2.36
C ASN A 108 19.97 11.20 -2.40
N THR A 109 19.17 10.19 -2.08
CA THR A 109 17.70 10.27 -2.06
C THR A 109 17.20 9.86 -0.68
N PRO A 110 16.86 10.84 0.20
CA PRO A 110 16.42 10.56 1.57
C PRO A 110 15.28 9.53 1.64
N LEU A 111 14.25 9.68 0.80
CA LEU A 111 13.16 8.71 0.71
C LEU A 111 13.64 7.26 0.48
N ALA A 112 14.65 7.06 -0.38
CA ALA A 112 15.19 5.72 -0.64
C ALA A 112 15.83 5.08 0.61
N ALA A 113 16.46 5.90 1.47
CA ALA A 113 17.00 5.44 2.73
C ALA A 113 15.90 4.98 3.69
N GLU A 114 14.79 5.72 3.77
CA GLU A 114 13.64 5.37 4.62
C GLU A 114 12.90 4.13 4.11
N LEU A 115 12.70 4.02 2.80
CA LEU A 115 12.15 2.81 2.16
C LEU A 115 13.04 1.58 2.41
N LEU A 116 14.36 1.75 2.47
CA LEU A 116 15.29 0.67 2.80
C LEU A 116 15.19 0.25 4.28
N LYS A 117 15.09 1.22 5.21
CA LYS A 117 14.87 0.96 6.65
C LYS A 117 13.55 0.25 6.90
N ALA A 118 12.48 0.64 6.20
CA ALA A 118 11.16 0.03 6.29
C ALA A 118 11.12 -1.48 6.02
N ASN A 119 12.13 -2.01 5.31
CA ASN A 119 12.27 -3.43 5.00
C ASN A 119 13.20 -4.19 5.96
N LYS A 120 13.69 -3.53 7.02
CA LYS A 120 14.53 -4.14 8.05
C LYS A 120 13.77 -4.14 9.37
N VAL A 121 13.46 -5.33 9.89
CA VAL A 121 12.66 -5.52 11.12
C VAL A 121 13.11 -4.60 12.27
N ARG A 122 14.42 -4.46 12.53
CA ARG A 122 14.95 -3.64 13.63
C ARG A 122 14.96 -2.13 13.38
N GLU A 123 14.83 -1.68 12.13
CA GLU A 123 14.91 -0.26 11.76
C GLU A 123 13.56 0.28 11.27
N ARG A 124 12.57 -0.58 10.98
CA ARG A 124 11.36 -0.17 10.26
C ARG A 124 10.53 0.88 10.99
N LEU A 125 10.40 0.79 12.33
CA LEU A 125 9.66 1.79 13.10
C LEU A 125 10.24 3.19 12.97
N ASN A 126 11.57 3.30 12.86
CA ASN A 126 12.24 4.59 12.69
C ASN A 126 11.95 5.21 11.32
N ALA A 127 11.49 4.43 10.34
CA ALA A 127 11.10 4.93 9.02
C ALA A 127 9.69 5.54 9.01
N LEU A 128 8.85 5.29 10.04
CA LEU A 128 7.43 5.63 10.01
C LEU A 128 7.17 7.13 9.80
N GLY A 129 7.71 7.97 10.68
CA GLY A 129 7.56 9.43 10.59
C GLY A 129 8.08 10.00 9.26
N PRO A 130 9.33 9.70 8.87
CA PRO A 130 9.87 10.13 7.57
C PRO A 130 9.05 9.68 6.35
N LEU A 131 8.54 8.44 6.33
CA LEU A 131 7.70 7.95 5.23
C LEU A 131 6.41 8.77 5.10
N LEU A 132 5.76 9.11 6.22
CA LEU A 132 4.58 9.97 6.23
C LEU A 132 4.89 11.39 5.74
N GLN A 133 6.07 11.93 6.10
CA GLN A 133 6.54 13.21 5.57
C GLN A 133 6.80 13.17 4.06
N PHE A 134 7.17 12.01 3.52
CA PHE A 134 7.26 11.75 2.09
C PHE A 134 5.94 11.25 1.46
N ASN A 135 4.80 11.37 2.14
CA ASN A 135 3.50 10.93 1.62
C ASN A 135 3.47 9.46 1.17
N GLU A 136 4.33 8.61 1.73
CA GLU A 136 4.37 7.14 1.54
C GLU A 136 3.46 6.45 2.56
N ASN A 137 2.21 6.89 2.62
CA ASN A 137 1.20 6.45 3.59
C ASN A 137 1.01 4.92 3.56
N ALA A 138 0.89 4.32 2.39
CA ALA A 138 0.73 2.87 2.26
C ALA A 138 1.92 2.10 2.82
N THR A 139 3.15 2.58 2.58
CA THR A 139 4.35 1.96 3.14
C THR A 139 4.44 2.16 4.65
N ALA A 140 4.11 3.35 5.15
CA ALA A 140 4.03 3.66 6.56
C ALA A 140 3.03 2.74 7.30
N PHE A 141 1.84 2.55 6.74
CA PHE A 141 0.83 1.63 7.28
C PHE A 141 1.26 0.17 7.23
N ARG A 142 1.93 -0.27 6.16
CA ARG A 142 2.51 -1.60 6.10
C ARG A 142 3.57 -1.80 7.18
N VAL A 143 4.47 -0.84 7.38
CA VAL A 143 5.48 -0.90 8.46
C VAL A 143 4.80 -1.07 9.81
N LEU A 144 3.75 -0.32 10.04
CA LEU A 144 3.02 -0.31 11.29
C LEU A 144 2.29 -1.63 11.55
N THR A 145 1.59 -2.17 10.54
CA THR A 145 0.94 -3.49 10.61
C THR A 145 1.95 -4.64 10.73
N GLU A 146 3.04 -4.65 9.96
CA GLU A 146 4.09 -5.68 10.09
C GLU A 146 4.80 -5.62 11.44
N THR A 147 5.03 -4.42 11.98
CA THR A 147 5.61 -4.27 13.32
C THR A 147 4.68 -4.82 14.38
N ALA A 148 3.38 -4.52 14.28
CA ALA A 148 2.38 -5.09 15.16
C ALA A 148 2.42 -6.64 15.21
N TYR A 149 2.66 -7.29 14.07
CA TYR A 149 2.77 -8.75 14.00
C TYR A 149 4.13 -9.30 14.42
N ASP A 150 5.23 -8.61 14.12
CA ASP A 150 6.59 -9.08 14.39
C ASP A 150 7.09 -8.79 15.82
N VAL A 151 6.49 -7.82 16.52
CA VAL A 151 6.97 -7.38 17.84
C VAL A 151 6.50 -8.34 18.93
N HIS A 152 7.47 -8.90 19.64
CA HIS A 152 7.29 -9.38 21.00
C HIS A 152 7.22 -8.16 21.94
N GLY A 153 6.08 -7.90 22.59
CA GLY A 153 5.79 -6.99 23.73
C GLY A 153 6.58 -5.67 23.93
N GLU A 154 7.92 -5.71 23.92
CA GLU A 154 8.83 -4.63 24.32
C GLU A 154 8.86 -3.42 23.37
N ASP A 155 8.61 -3.59 22.06
CA ASP A 155 8.65 -2.46 21.11
C ASP A 155 7.30 -1.72 20.97
N ILE A 156 6.21 -2.26 21.52
CA ILE A 156 4.87 -1.66 21.42
C ILE A 156 4.79 -0.27 22.09
N PRO A 157 5.28 -0.07 23.34
CA PRO A 157 5.29 1.26 23.95
C PRO A 157 6.08 2.30 23.14
N GLN A 158 7.21 1.89 22.53
CA GLN A 158 8.01 2.77 21.70
C GLN A 158 7.27 3.14 20.41
N MET A 159 6.58 2.18 19.79
CA MET A 159 5.72 2.44 18.64
C MET A 159 4.57 3.39 18.98
N LEU A 160 3.87 3.15 20.08
CA LEU A 160 2.79 4.02 20.55
C LEU A 160 3.28 5.44 20.82
N LYS A 161 4.45 5.60 21.43
CA LYS A 161 5.07 6.91 21.66
C LYS A 161 5.41 7.63 20.35
N THR A 162 5.95 6.92 19.34
CA THR A 162 6.19 7.50 18.01
C THR A 162 4.89 7.95 17.35
N LEU A 163 3.83 7.19 17.54
CA LEU A 163 2.50 7.42 16.99
C LEU A 163 1.65 8.49 17.72
N GLU A 164 2.07 8.88 18.92
CA GLU A 164 1.48 9.97 19.70
C GLU A 164 1.99 11.36 19.29
N ASP A 165 2.97 11.42 18.38
CA ASP A 165 3.44 12.69 17.82
C ASP A 165 2.30 13.39 17.08
N SER A 166 1.81 14.49 17.65
CA SER A 166 0.72 15.32 17.11
C SER A 166 0.98 15.93 15.73
N SER A 167 2.21 15.85 15.22
CA SER A 167 2.54 16.29 13.86
C SER A 167 2.18 15.27 12.78
N LEU A 168 1.77 14.05 13.17
CA LEU A 168 1.37 13.02 12.23
C LEU A 168 -0.02 13.31 11.64
N PRO A 169 -0.30 12.87 10.39
CA PRO A 169 -1.62 13.02 9.79
C PRO A 169 -2.73 12.37 10.63
N ALA A 170 -3.95 12.92 10.58
CA ALA A 170 -5.10 12.45 11.36
C ALA A 170 -5.39 10.93 11.21
N HIS A 171 -5.25 10.38 10.00
CA HIS A 171 -5.40 8.95 9.76
C HIS A 171 -4.39 8.08 10.53
N VAL A 172 -3.19 8.61 10.84
CA VAL A 172 -2.19 7.90 11.63
C VAL A 172 -2.63 7.82 13.09
N HIS A 173 -3.15 8.92 13.65
CA HIS A 173 -3.72 8.93 15.00
C HIS A 173 -4.88 7.94 15.16
N PHE A 174 -5.69 7.76 14.12
CA PHE A 174 -6.71 6.73 14.09
C PHE A 174 -6.11 5.33 14.23
N PHE A 175 -5.04 5.04 13.47
CA PHE A 175 -4.35 3.77 13.62
C PHE A 175 -3.78 3.61 15.02
N THR A 176 -3.16 4.66 15.58
CA THR A 176 -2.66 4.65 16.95
C THR A 176 -3.74 4.26 17.94
N ALA A 177 -4.93 4.85 17.83
CA ALA A 177 -6.06 4.52 18.69
C ALA A 177 -6.52 3.06 18.52
N HIS A 178 -6.63 2.58 17.27
CA HIS A 178 -6.99 1.19 17.00
C HIS A 178 -5.94 0.21 17.53
N PHE A 179 -4.66 0.51 17.33
CA PHE A 179 -3.58 -0.33 17.81
C PHE A 179 -3.52 -0.37 19.34
N LYS A 180 -3.69 0.78 20.00
CA LYS A 180 -3.88 0.85 21.46
C LYS A 180 -5.03 -0.03 21.91
N THR A 181 -6.11 -0.08 21.14
CA THR A 181 -7.27 -0.92 21.43
C THR A 181 -6.92 -2.40 21.34
N LEU A 182 -6.33 -2.84 20.21
CA LEU A 182 -5.91 -4.23 20.04
C LEU A 182 -4.92 -4.66 21.12
N TYR A 183 -3.90 -3.85 21.40
CA TYR A 183 -2.92 -4.10 22.44
C TYR A 183 -3.53 -4.12 23.85
N ALA A 184 -4.53 -3.28 24.11
CA ALA A 184 -5.22 -3.25 25.38
C ALA A 184 -6.21 -4.40 25.55
N LEU A 185 -6.80 -4.92 24.48
CA LEU A 185 -7.61 -6.14 24.51
C LEU A 185 -6.77 -7.36 24.91
N GLU A 186 -5.51 -7.40 24.48
CA GLU A 186 -4.55 -8.42 24.91
C GLU A 186 -4.07 -8.24 26.37
N ASN A 187 -4.21 -7.05 26.95
CA ASN A 187 -3.72 -6.69 28.29
C ASN A 187 -4.80 -6.22 29.28
N GLU A 188 -6.08 -6.54 29.03
CA GLU A 188 -7.27 -6.34 29.89
C GLU A 188 -7.54 -4.92 30.47
N THR A 189 -6.81 -3.87 30.08
CA THR A 189 -6.75 -2.61 30.87
C THR A 189 -7.32 -1.34 30.22
N ILE A 190 -7.77 -1.35 28.96
CA ILE A 190 -8.46 -0.19 28.35
C ILE A 190 -9.86 -0.58 27.88
N GLN A 191 -10.86 0.24 28.23
CA GLN A 191 -12.25 -0.01 27.87
C GLN A 191 -12.49 0.17 26.37
N MET A 192 -13.01 -0.88 25.73
CA MET A 192 -13.39 -0.96 24.31
C MET A 192 -14.35 0.16 23.85
N SER A 193 -15.01 0.85 24.78
CA SER A 193 -15.92 1.98 24.53
C SER A 193 -15.21 3.22 23.96
N GLU A 194 -13.97 3.51 24.35
CA GLU A 194 -13.23 4.68 23.86
C GLU A 194 -12.77 4.51 22.40
N ALA A 195 -12.37 3.29 22.03
CA ALA A 195 -12.03 2.91 20.67
C ALA A 195 -13.22 3.08 19.71
N ILE A 196 -14.40 2.60 20.14
CA ILE A 196 -15.64 2.67 19.38
C ILE A 196 -16.11 4.13 19.24
N ALA A 197 -15.99 4.95 20.28
CA ALA A 197 -16.33 6.37 20.22
C ALA A 197 -15.44 7.14 19.23
N PHE A 198 -14.15 6.81 19.16
CA PHE A 198 -13.22 7.42 18.21
C PHE A 198 -13.51 7.01 16.75
N MET A 199 -13.84 5.72 16.52
CA MET A 199 -14.25 5.20 15.22
C MET A 199 -15.54 5.81 14.67
N ASN A 200 -16.42 6.30 15.56
CA ASN A 200 -17.70 6.91 15.19
C ASN A 200 -17.64 8.43 14.94
N SER A 201 -16.48 9.07 15.07
CA SER A 201 -16.37 10.51 14.76
C SER A 201 -16.35 10.75 13.24
N LYS A 202 -16.90 11.90 12.80
CA LYS A 202 -16.98 12.26 11.38
C LYS A 202 -15.57 12.51 10.84
N HIS A 203 -15.03 11.54 10.13
CA HIS A 203 -13.72 11.64 9.50
C HIS A 203 -13.84 12.01 8.02
N SER A 204 -12.74 12.47 7.42
CA SER A 204 -12.68 12.84 6.02
C SER A 204 -12.79 11.62 5.10
N GLU A 205 -13.10 11.80 3.80
CA GLU A 205 -13.09 10.69 2.82
C GLU A 205 -11.77 9.88 2.88
N GLN A 206 -10.64 10.53 3.23
CA GLN A 206 -9.30 9.94 3.37
C GLN A 206 -9.14 9.03 4.60
N ASP A 207 -9.98 9.16 5.61
CA ASP A 207 -9.96 8.35 6.83
C ASP A 207 -10.89 7.13 6.73
N ALA A 208 -11.91 7.18 5.87
CA ALA A 208 -12.80 6.06 5.55
C ALA A 208 -12.05 4.88 4.86
N PHE A 209 -10.82 5.11 4.41
CA PHE A 209 -9.96 4.13 3.74
C PHE A 209 -9.51 2.99 4.64
N MET A 210 -9.56 3.17 5.95
CA MET A 210 -8.64 2.43 6.82
C MET A 210 -9.24 1.19 7.46
N TRP A 211 -10.52 1.21 7.80
CA TRP A 211 -11.17 0.07 8.45
C TRP A 211 -12.64 0.09 8.12
N THR A 212 -13.15 -1.00 7.57
CA THR A 212 -14.55 -1.32 7.81
C THR A 212 -14.66 -1.51 9.32
N LYS A 213 -15.69 -0.95 9.97
CA LYS A 213 -16.04 -1.25 11.38
C LYS A 213 -16.10 -2.77 11.65
N TYR A 214 -16.18 -3.55 10.59
CA TYR A 214 -16.46 -4.95 10.56
C TYR A 214 -15.30 -5.73 9.96
N THR A 215 -14.89 -6.81 10.62
CA THR A 215 -13.92 -7.78 10.08
C THR A 215 -14.64 -8.86 9.26
N TRP A 216 -13.88 -9.68 8.52
CA TRP A 216 -14.45 -10.86 7.88
C TRP A 216 -15.00 -11.87 8.90
N VAL A 217 -14.44 -11.89 10.12
CA VAL A 217 -14.91 -12.73 11.22
C VAL A 217 -16.33 -12.32 11.62
N ASP A 218 -16.60 -11.02 11.68
CA ASP A 218 -17.92 -10.48 12.02
C ASP A 218 -18.98 -10.92 11.00
N LEU A 219 -18.61 -10.96 9.70
CA LEU A 219 -19.50 -11.46 8.66
C LEU A 219 -19.75 -12.97 8.77
N VAL A 220 -18.71 -13.75 9.10
CA VAL A 220 -18.81 -15.20 9.29
C VAL A 220 -19.61 -15.55 10.55
N ASN A 221 -19.49 -14.76 11.61
CA ASN A 221 -20.22 -14.92 12.86
C ASN A 221 -21.67 -14.38 12.80
N GLY A 222 -22.03 -13.69 11.71
CA GLY A 222 -23.35 -13.07 11.56
C GLY A 222 -23.54 -11.80 12.39
N GLU A 223 -22.46 -11.19 12.87
CA GLU A 223 -22.44 -9.93 13.62
C GLU A 223 -22.66 -8.72 12.71
N ILE A 224 -22.47 -8.90 11.39
CA ILE A 224 -22.84 -7.93 10.35
C ILE A 224 -23.63 -8.61 9.22
N THR A 225 -24.62 -7.89 8.69
CA THR A 225 -25.36 -8.27 7.49
C THR A 225 -24.70 -7.80 6.20
N ALA A 226 -24.95 -8.48 5.08
CA ALA A 226 -24.47 -8.05 3.77
C ALA A 226 -24.89 -6.60 3.42
N SER A 227 -26.12 -6.21 3.77
CA SER A 227 -26.63 -4.85 3.53
C SER A 227 -25.86 -3.75 4.26
N GLU A 228 -25.20 -4.08 5.38
CA GLU A 228 -24.41 -3.12 6.14
C GLU A 228 -23.00 -2.95 5.57
N ILE A 229 -22.38 -4.01 5.03
CA ILE A 229 -20.99 -3.95 4.52
C ILE A 229 -20.91 -3.51 3.05
N ASP A 230 -21.94 -3.83 2.26
CA ASP A 230 -21.91 -3.61 0.81
C ASP A 230 -21.67 -2.16 0.39
N PRO A 231 -22.33 -1.14 1.00
CA PRO A 231 -22.05 0.26 0.66
C PRO A 231 -20.58 0.64 0.90
N TYR A 232 -19.97 0.13 1.97
CA TYR A 232 -18.56 0.42 2.28
C TYR A 232 -17.61 -0.18 1.24
N LEU A 233 -17.89 -1.38 0.74
CA LEU A 233 -17.04 -1.99 -0.28
C LEU A 233 -17.22 -1.32 -1.64
N VAL A 234 -18.46 -0.99 -2.01
CA VAL A 234 -18.80 -0.47 -3.34
C VAL A 234 -18.40 1.00 -3.51
N ASP A 235 -18.61 1.84 -2.49
CA ASP A 235 -18.42 3.29 -2.61
C ASP A 235 -16.99 3.74 -2.28
N ASN A 236 -16.17 2.86 -1.68
CA ASN A 236 -14.83 3.22 -1.23
C ASN A 236 -13.79 3.02 -2.34
N LYS A 237 -13.10 4.12 -2.69
CA LYS A 237 -12.06 4.18 -3.73
C LYS A 237 -10.87 3.25 -3.46
N ALA A 238 -10.66 2.81 -2.22
CA ALA A 238 -9.65 1.81 -1.87
C ALA A 238 -9.90 0.46 -2.56
N PHE A 239 -11.17 0.12 -2.79
CA PHE A 239 -11.59 -1.15 -3.36
C PHE A 239 -11.87 -1.08 -4.86
N ILE A 240 -11.48 0.00 -5.55
CA ILE A 240 -11.56 0.10 -7.02
C ILE A 240 -10.98 -1.16 -7.71
N PRO A 241 -9.82 -1.72 -7.28
CA PRO A 241 -9.30 -2.93 -7.92
C PRO A 241 -10.21 -4.15 -7.75
N LEU A 242 -10.83 -4.33 -6.58
CA LEU A 242 -11.82 -5.39 -6.34
C LEU A 242 -13.08 -5.15 -7.18
N GLN A 243 -13.56 -3.91 -7.23
CA GLN A 243 -14.73 -3.54 -8.01
C GLN A 243 -14.52 -3.83 -9.48
N LYS A 244 -13.36 -3.44 -10.05
CA LYS A 244 -13.00 -3.74 -11.45
C LYS A 244 -13.00 -5.25 -11.71
N LEU A 245 -12.28 -6.01 -10.88
CA LEU A 245 -12.19 -7.46 -10.98
C LEU A 245 -13.57 -8.15 -10.94
N CYS A 246 -14.41 -7.76 -9.98
CA CYS A 246 -15.75 -8.31 -9.82
C CYS A 246 -16.72 -7.85 -10.92
N THR A 247 -16.58 -6.63 -11.42
CA THR A 247 -17.42 -6.12 -12.53
C THR A 247 -17.12 -6.88 -13.83
N GLU A 248 -15.84 -7.15 -14.10
CA GLU A 248 -15.41 -7.91 -15.28
C GLU A 248 -15.88 -9.37 -15.25
N SER A 249 -16.10 -9.95 -14.05
CA SER A 249 -16.31 -11.39 -13.89
C SER A 249 -17.71 -11.79 -13.44
N CYS A 250 -18.44 -10.94 -12.71
CA CYS A 250 -19.59 -11.35 -11.89
C CYS A 250 -20.92 -10.66 -12.17
N GLY A 251 -21.00 -9.73 -13.13
CA GLY A 251 -22.28 -9.12 -13.53
C GLY A 251 -23.02 -8.47 -12.35
N SER A 252 -24.20 -8.98 -11.98
CA SER A 252 -25.01 -8.45 -10.86
C SER A 252 -24.48 -8.83 -9.47
N ASP A 253 -23.59 -9.82 -9.37
CA ASP A 253 -23.11 -10.35 -8.08
C ASP A 253 -21.88 -9.59 -7.53
N ILE A 254 -21.66 -8.35 -7.98
CA ILE A 254 -20.47 -7.54 -7.61
C ILE A 254 -20.30 -7.43 -6.09
N PRO A 255 -21.30 -7.01 -5.28
CA PRO A 255 -21.09 -6.87 -3.84
C PRO A 255 -20.71 -8.18 -3.17
N LYS A 256 -21.32 -9.29 -3.60
CA LYS A 256 -21.02 -10.63 -3.08
C LYS A 256 -19.61 -11.07 -3.43
N CYS A 257 -19.18 -10.85 -4.67
CA CYS A 257 -17.80 -11.08 -5.10
C CYS A 257 -16.82 -10.22 -4.29
N MET A 258 -17.09 -8.93 -4.10
CA MET A 258 -16.22 -8.03 -3.33
C MET A 258 -16.10 -8.48 -1.86
N ARG A 259 -17.20 -8.90 -1.22
CA ARG A 259 -17.16 -9.47 0.13
C ARG A 259 -16.27 -10.72 0.20
N ALA A 260 -16.45 -11.64 -0.74
CA ALA A 260 -15.68 -12.88 -0.82
C ALA A 260 -14.17 -12.61 -0.97
N LEU A 261 -13.80 -11.70 -1.86
CA LEU A 261 -12.41 -11.35 -2.12
C LEU A 261 -11.79 -10.52 -0.99
N ASN A 262 -12.54 -9.58 -0.39
CA ASN A 262 -12.06 -8.80 0.75
C ASN A 262 -11.87 -9.68 2.00
N GLY A 263 -12.70 -10.71 2.17
CA GLY A 263 -12.54 -11.71 3.22
C GLY A 263 -11.43 -12.74 2.95
N THR A 264 -10.79 -12.71 1.78
CA THR A 264 -9.67 -13.61 1.48
C THR A 264 -8.42 -13.10 2.22
N PRO A 265 -7.90 -13.84 3.20
CA PRO A 265 -6.68 -13.45 3.90
C PRO A 265 -5.51 -13.39 2.90
N VAL A 266 -4.88 -12.23 2.84
CA VAL A 266 -3.59 -12.02 2.17
C VAL A 266 -2.52 -11.75 3.21
N GLU A 267 -1.25 -11.75 2.84
CA GLU A 267 -0.19 -11.28 3.73
C GLU A 267 -0.40 -9.78 4.01
N GLY A 268 -1.05 -9.47 5.13
CA GLY A 268 -1.46 -8.12 5.53
C GLY A 268 -2.84 -7.70 5.04
N LEU A 269 -3.13 -6.41 5.08
CA LEU A 269 -4.41 -5.87 4.62
C LEU A 269 -4.43 -5.78 3.09
N LEU A 270 -5.49 -6.31 2.46
CA LEU A 270 -5.60 -6.36 0.99
C LEU A 270 -5.49 -4.98 0.34
N TRP A 271 -6.13 -3.97 0.92
CA TRP A 271 -6.09 -2.60 0.39
C TRP A 271 -4.69 -1.96 0.47
N LEU A 272 -3.86 -2.37 1.44
CA LEU A 272 -2.46 -1.95 1.55
C LEU A 272 -1.60 -2.61 0.48
N THR A 273 -1.82 -3.90 0.21
CA THR A 273 -1.03 -4.67 -0.74
C THR A 273 -1.31 -4.29 -2.20
N ILE A 274 -2.45 -3.67 -2.50
CA ILE A 274 -2.80 -3.06 -3.81
C ILE A 274 -2.51 -1.55 -3.88
N SER A 275 -1.58 -1.05 -3.07
CA SER A 275 -1.13 0.35 -3.15
C SER A 275 0.03 0.52 -4.13
N SER A 276 0.33 1.78 -4.49
CA SER A 276 1.47 2.07 -5.36
C SER A 276 2.79 1.57 -4.75
N PRO A 277 3.76 1.10 -5.58
CA PRO A 277 5.10 0.78 -5.10
C PRO A 277 5.85 1.95 -4.43
N THR A 278 5.56 3.18 -4.87
CA THR A 278 6.15 4.43 -4.36
C THR A 278 5.17 5.58 -4.63
N GLU A 279 4.48 6.07 -3.60
CA GLU A 279 3.44 7.10 -3.72
C GLU A 279 3.98 8.45 -4.18
N THR A 280 5.26 8.72 -3.91
CA THR A 280 5.97 9.91 -4.40
C THR A 280 6.15 9.91 -5.92
N ILE A 281 6.26 8.73 -6.54
CA ILE A 281 6.48 8.57 -8.00
C ILE A 281 5.16 8.38 -8.74
N LEU A 282 4.29 7.55 -8.19
CA LEU A 282 3.01 7.15 -8.76
C LEU A 282 2.00 7.14 -7.63
N SER A 283 0.95 7.96 -7.69
CA SER A 283 -0.02 7.97 -6.61
C SER A 283 -0.75 6.62 -6.51
N THR A 284 -1.14 6.22 -5.31
CA THR A 284 -1.96 5.00 -5.10
C THR A 284 -3.28 5.08 -5.87
N VAL A 285 -3.85 6.28 -6.03
CA VAL A 285 -5.07 6.48 -6.83
C VAL A 285 -4.84 6.14 -8.30
N ASP A 286 -3.78 6.69 -8.90
CA ASP A 286 -3.44 6.43 -10.30
C ASP A 286 -3.10 4.94 -10.53
N TYR A 287 -2.35 4.33 -9.61
CA TYR A 287 -2.06 2.89 -9.67
C TYR A 287 -3.33 2.05 -9.66
N ARG A 288 -4.27 2.31 -8.74
CA ARG A 288 -5.57 1.62 -8.66
C ARG A 288 -6.46 1.87 -9.88
N GLN A 289 -6.27 3.00 -10.56
CA GLN A 289 -6.97 3.32 -11.80
C GLN A 289 -6.34 2.70 -13.05
N SER A 290 -5.08 2.27 -12.99
CA SER A 290 -4.38 1.64 -14.13
C SER A 290 -4.98 0.29 -14.56
N ARG A 291 -4.59 -0.17 -15.77
CA ARG A 291 -4.91 -1.51 -16.29
C ARG A 291 -4.16 -2.61 -15.54
N ARG A 292 -2.96 -2.31 -15.05
CA ARG A 292 -2.08 -3.24 -14.32
C ARG A 292 -2.66 -3.76 -13.00
N VAL A 293 -3.48 -2.97 -12.29
CA VAL A 293 -3.87 -3.33 -10.92
C VAL A 293 -4.67 -4.64 -10.81
N VAL A 294 -5.51 -4.95 -11.81
CA VAL A 294 -6.35 -6.18 -11.77
C VAL A 294 -5.47 -7.44 -11.94
N PRO A 295 -4.58 -7.52 -12.95
CA PRO A 295 -3.59 -8.60 -13.03
C PRO A 295 -2.75 -8.77 -11.75
N ASP A 296 -2.27 -7.67 -11.16
CA ASP A 296 -1.48 -7.71 -9.92
C ASP A 296 -2.29 -8.23 -8.73
N LEU A 297 -3.53 -7.77 -8.58
CA LEU A 297 -4.47 -8.26 -7.57
C LEU A 297 -4.74 -9.76 -7.74
N LYS A 298 -4.99 -10.24 -8.97
CA LYS A 298 -5.16 -11.68 -9.23
C LYS A 298 -3.91 -12.47 -8.81
N ARG A 299 -2.71 -11.99 -9.16
CA ARG A 299 -1.44 -12.64 -8.78
C ARG A 299 -1.25 -12.66 -7.27
N LEU A 300 -1.59 -11.58 -6.59
CA LEU A 300 -1.55 -11.49 -5.14
C LEU A 300 -2.49 -12.52 -4.49
N LEU A 301 -3.77 -12.54 -4.91
CA LEU A 301 -4.78 -13.46 -4.39
C LEU A 301 -4.43 -14.93 -4.66
N ARG A 302 -3.83 -15.24 -5.82
CA ARG A 302 -3.34 -16.59 -6.16
C ARG A 302 -2.12 -17.03 -5.34
N ALA A 303 -1.35 -16.08 -4.81
CA ALA A 303 -0.13 -16.38 -4.05
C ALA A 303 -0.40 -16.68 -2.57
N THR A 304 -1.60 -16.41 -2.06
CA THR A 304 -1.92 -16.65 -0.66
C THR A 304 -2.02 -18.13 -0.37
N ILE A 305 -1.62 -18.53 0.84
CA ILE A 305 -1.71 -19.92 1.31
C ILE A 305 -3.15 -20.37 1.58
N PHE A 306 -4.11 -19.44 1.53
CA PHE A 306 -5.50 -19.70 1.88
C PHE A 306 -6.32 -20.11 0.66
N HIS A 307 -7.10 -21.17 0.85
CA HIS A 307 -7.38 -22.12 -0.22
C HIS A 307 -8.31 -21.61 -1.32
N PRO A 308 -8.01 -21.90 -2.61
CA PRO A 308 -8.98 -21.81 -3.71
C PRO A 308 -10.32 -22.50 -3.37
N ASP A 309 -10.27 -23.56 -2.56
CA ASP A 309 -11.47 -24.31 -2.12
C ASP A 309 -12.38 -23.52 -1.19
N TRP A 310 -11.83 -22.65 -0.33
CA TRP A 310 -12.66 -21.79 0.51
C TRP A 310 -13.39 -20.78 -0.36
N LEU A 311 -12.66 -20.08 -1.23
CA LEU A 311 -13.26 -19.07 -2.10
C LEU A 311 -14.30 -19.69 -3.02
N LYS A 312 -14.02 -20.87 -3.58
CA LYS A 312 -14.96 -21.64 -4.41
C LYS A 312 -16.25 -22.01 -3.67
N ARG A 313 -16.16 -22.41 -2.40
CA ARG A 313 -17.34 -22.74 -1.57
C ARG A 313 -18.13 -21.50 -1.17
N TYR A 314 -17.46 -20.39 -0.89
CA TYR A 314 -18.10 -19.16 -0.45
C TYR A 314 -18.77 -18.42 -1.63
N ASP A 315 -18.04 -18.25 -2.73
CA ASP A 315 -18.55 -17.60 -3.93
C ASP A 315 -17.86 -18.13 -5.21
N GLN A 316 -18.61 -18.92 -5.98
CA GLN A 316 -18.13 -19.51 -7.23
C GLN A 316 -17.70 -18.44 -8.25
N CYS A 317 -18.32 -17.26 -8.24
CA CYS A 317 -17.94 -16.20 -9.16
C CYS A 317 -16.61 -15.54 -8.78
N ALA A 318 -16.41 -15.18 -7.51
CA ALA A 318 -15.16 -14.67 -7.00
C ALA A 318 -14.00 -15.64 -7.26
N TYR A 319 -14.25 -16.95 -7.09
CA TYR A 319 -13.30 -17.98 -7.48
C TYR A 319 -12.95 -17.93 -8.96
N GLN A 320 -13.94 -17.85 -9.85
CA GLN A 320 -13.69 -17.73 -11.30
C GLN A 320 -12.96 -16.43 -11.65
N ALA A 321 -13.33 -15.31 -11.02
CA ALA A 321 -12.69 -14.02 -11.22
C ALA A 321 -11.18 -14.10 -10.98
N VAL A 322 -10.77 -14.80 -9.92
CA VAL A 322 -9.36 -14.97 -9.56
C VAL A 322 -8.69 -16.08 -10.34
N PHE A 323 -9.31 -17.24 -10.53
CA PHE A 323 -8.63 -18.47 -10.98
C PHE A 323 -8.94 -18.90 -12.42
N ALA A 324 -9.88 -18.25 -13.13
CA ALA A 324 -10.05 -18.50 -14.56
C ALA A 324 -8.81 -18.02 -15.35
N GLU A 325 -8.47 -18.77 -16.40
CA GLU A 325 -7.41 -18.45 -17.37
C GLU A 325 -7.89 -17.44 -18.42
#